data_AF-A0A9R1WAB5-F1
#
_entry.id   AF-A0A9R1WAB5-F1
#
_cell.length_a   1.000
_cell.length_b   1.000
_cell.length_c   1.000
_cell.angle_alpha   90.00
_cell.angle_beta   90.00
_cell.angle_gamma   90.00
#
_symmetry.space_group_name_H-M   'P 1'
#
loop_
_entity.id
_entity.type
_entity.pdbx_description
1 polymer ?
#
loop_
_entity_poly.entity_id
_entity_poly.type
_entity_poly.pdbx_seq_one_letter_code
_entity_poly.pdbx_strand_id
1 'polypeptide(L)'
;MKTVGASWSRRIFNAFHESFLVIEGKRMRSIDLYYQHRIDTRVPIEITMGEMKKLTGGRRKDKIPSASTIRRAHAVHLITAVQLEWSLWSRDVEDEIVPTCRELGIGIVAYSPLGRGFLSLGPKMAENLAEGDFRQNLPRFLPENLENSKMLYERVSAIAVKKGCTPSQLALAWVHHQGKDVVRIPGTTKIENLQQNIGALSVKLTPQDMVELESSLGNFLSFPTPKS
;
A
#
# COMPACT_ATOMS: atom_id res chain seq x y z
N MET A 1 7.56 16.19 28.73
CA MET A 1 6.36 15.54 28.13
C MET A 1 5.22 16.51 27.83
N LYS A 2 4.80 17.41 28.75
CA LYS A 2 3.67 18.34 28.52
C LYS A 2 3.84 19.28 27.29
N THR A 3 5.05 19.76 27.03
CA THR A 3 5.35 20.69 25.92
C THR A 3 5.36 20.03 24.53
N VAL A 4 5.81 18.78 24.44
CA VAL A 4 5.82 18.00 23.18
C VAL A 4 4.39 17.65 22.75
N GLY A 5 3.54 17.25 23.69
CA GLY A 5 2.13 16.91 23.41
C GLY A 5 1.32 18.10 22.89
N ALA A 6 1.48 19.29 23.48
CA ALA A 6 0.78 20.50 23.05
C ALA A 6 1.21 20.98 21.65
N SER A 7 2.51 20.94 21.36
CA SER A 7 3.04 21.26 20.02
C SER A 7 2.57 20.26 18.96
N TRP A 8 2.52 18.96 19.30
CA TRP A 8 2.08 17.91 18.40
C TRP A 8 0.58 17.97 18.10
N SER A 9 -0.23 18.21 19.12
CA SER A 9 -1.69 18.43 18.97
C SER A 9 -1.97 19.58 18.00
N ARG A 10 -1.25 20.70 18.14
CA ARG A 10 -1.39 21.85 17.24
C ARG A 10 -1.02 21.50 15.79
N ARG A 11 -0.01 20.66 15.57
CA ARG A 11 0.37 20.19 14.22
C ARG A 11 -0.71 19.35 13.57
N ILE A 12 -1.27 18.37 14.30
CA ILE A 12 -2.34 17.50 13.78
C ILE A 12 -3.58 18.35 13.46
N PHE A 13 -3.97 19.23 14.37
CA PHE A 13 -5.13 20.09 14.17
C PHE A 13 -4.94 21.04 12.98
N ASN A 14 -3.77 21.68 12.86
CA ASN A 14 -3.49 22.57 11.74
C ASN A 14 -3.52 21.81 10.40
N ALA A 15 -2.91 20.63 10.32
CA ALA A 15 -2.92 19.82 9.11
C ALA A 15 -4.35 19.38 8.71
N PHE A 16 -5.20 19.06 9.70
CA PHE A 16 -6.60 18.76 9.46
C PHE A 16 -7.36 20.01 8.97
N HIS A 17 -7.16 21.14 9.63
CA HIS A 17 -7.83 22.39 9.27
C HIS A 17 -7.44 22.88 7.87
N GLU A 18 -6.16 22.82 7.51
CA GLU A 18 -5.69 23.14 6.16
C GLU A 18 -6.32 22.22 5.11
N SER A 19 -6.45 20.91 5.42
CA SER A 19 -7.14 19.97 4.54
C SER A 19 -8.63 20.32 4.39
N PHE A 20 -9.28 20.72 5.48
CA PHE A 20 -10.69 21.12 5.48
C PHE A 20 -10.94 22.38 4.64
N LEU A 21 -10.08 23.40 4.73
CA LEU A 21 -10.18 24.61 3.90
C LEU A 21 -10.13 24.32 2.40
N VAL A 22 -9.27 23.39 1.97
CA VAL A 22 -9.19 22.95 0.57
C VAL A 22 -10.48 22.26 0.11
N ILE A 23 -11.16 21.58 1.02
CA ILE A 23 -12.36 20.77 0.76
C ILE A 23 -13.64 21.61 0.80
N GLU A 24 -13.75 22.59 1.70
CA GLU A 24 -14.83 23.59 1.70
C GLU A 24 -14.87 24.37 0.38
N GLY A 25 -13.70 24.76 -0.15
CA GLY A 25 -13.58 25.39 -1.47
C GLY A 25 -14.11 24.52 -2.62
N LYS A 26 -14.32 23.22 -2.40
CA LYS A 26 -14.86 22.23 -3.36
C LYS A 26 -16.30 21.82 -3.05
N ARG A 27 -17.01 22.53 -2.16
CA ARG A 27 -18.40 22.24 -1.72
C ARG A 27 -18.59 20.86 -1.08
N MET A 28 -17.53 20.25 -0.56
CA MET A 28 -17.62 19.01 0.21
C MET A 28 -17.85 19.34 1.69
N ARG A 29 -18.74 18.59 2.35
CA ARG A 29 -19.17 18.85 3.74
C ARG A 29 -18.49 17.98 4.79
N SER A 30 -17.82 16.91 4.36
CA SER A 30 -17.21 15.92 5.25
C SER A 30 -16.00 15.26 4.58
N ILE A 31 -15.14 14.66 5.41
CA ILE A 31 -14.05 13.78 4.99
C ILE A 31 -14.42 12.37 5.43
N ASP A 32 -14.63 11.45 4.48
CA ASP A 32 -15.04 10.08 4.81
C ASP A 32 -13.93 9.29 5.50
N LEU A 33 -12.68 9.55 5.12
CA LEU A 33 -11.51 8.87 5.68
C LEU A 33 -10.32 9.83 5.72
N TYR A 34 -10.01 10.33 6.91
CA TYR A 34 -8.78 11.07 7.16
C TYR A 34 -7.66 10.11 7.54
N TYR A 35 -6.40 10.47 7.31
CA TYR A 35 -5.28 9.56 7.47
C TYR A 35 -4.11 10.25 8.18
N GLN A 36 -3.67 9.73 9.34
CA GLN A 36 -2.33 10.08 9.84
C GLN A 36 -1.31 9.54 8.84
N HIS A 37 -0.59 10.37 8.07
CA HIS A 37 0.25 9.89 6.95
C HIS A 37 1.64 9.36 7.36
N ARG A 38 2.22 9.89 8.44
CA ARG A 38 3.53 9.47 8.95
C ARG A 38 3.53 9.42 10.48
N ILE A 39 4.15 8.41 11.07
CA ILE A 39 4.32 8.37 12.54
C ILE A 39 5.63 9.06 12.88
N ASP A 40 5.57 10.00 13.81
CA ASP A 40 6.76 10.46 14.51
C ASP A 40 7.09 9.47 15.64
N THR A 41 8.17 8.70 15.49
CA THR A 41 8.58 7.69 16.47
C THR A 41 9.03 8.29 17.80
N ARG A 42 9.25 9.60 17.86
CA ARG A 42 9.58 10.33 19.10
C ARG A 42 8.33 10.62 19.94
N VAL A 43 7.13 10.46 19.36
CA VAL A 43 5.86 10.69 20.04
C VAL A 43 5.16 9.34 20.26
N PRO A 44 4.79 8.98 21.51
CA PRO A 44 3.97 7.80 21.76
C PRO A 44 2.72 7.79 20.90
N ILE A 45 2.41 6.62 20.32
CA ILE A 45 1.31 6.52 19.36
C ILE A 45 -0.04 6.87 19.98
N GLU A 46 -0.19 6.63 21.28
CA GLU A 46 -1.38 6.94 22.07
C GLU A 46 -1.68 8.44 22.07
N ILE A 47 -0.66 9.29 22.10
CA ILE A 47 -0.83 10.75 22.02
C ILE A 47 -1.39 11.12 20.66
N THR A 48 -0.81 10.58 19.59
CA THR A 48 -1.27 10.84 18.21
C THR A 48 -2.70 10.37 18.02
N MET A 49 -3.03 9.15 18.47
CA MET A 49 -4.39 8.61 18.33
C MET A 49 -5.40 9.32 19.22
N GLY A 50 -4.99 9.83 20.39
CA GLY A 50 -5.82 10.67 21.24
C GLY A 50 -6.23 11.98 20.55
N GLU A 51 -5.35 12.56 19.73
CA GLU A 51 -5.68 13.72 18.91
C GLU A 51 -6.54 13.35 17.69
N MET A 52 -6.23 12.23 17.01
CA MET A 52 -7.04 11.73 15.88
C MET A 52 -8.48 11.42 16.29
N LYS A 53 -8.70 10.94 17.53
CA LYS A 53 -10.03 10.69 18.10
C LYS A 53 -10.89 11.96 18.12
N LYS A 54 -10.30 13.14 18.25
CA LYS A 54 -11.01 14.43 18.23
C LYS A 54 -11.46 14.85 16.83
N LEU A 55 -10.93 14.20 15.79
CA LEU A 55 -11.06 14.60 14.38
C LEU A 55 -11.82 13.57 13.51
N THR A 56 -12.35 12.50 14.11
CA THR A 56 -13.08 11.39 13.42
C THR A 56 -12.39 10.91 12.13
N GLY A 57 -11.21 10.26 12.23
CA GLY A 57 -10.39 9.87 11.08
C GLY A 57 -9.58 8.57 11.24
N GLY A 58 -9.23 7.93 10.12
CA GLY A 58 -8.39 6.70 10.00
C GLY A 58 -6.86 6.94 9.83
N ARG A 59 -6.08 5.91 9.38
CA ARG A 59 -4.60 5.90 9.46
C ARG A 59 -3.82 5.39 8.20
N ARG A 60 -2.81 6.13 7.72
CA ARG A 60 -1.94 5.80 6.56
C ARG A 60 -0.47 5.67 7.01
N LYS A 61 0.45 5.10 6.23
CA LYS A 61 1.89 5.21 6.53
C LYS A 61 2.80 5.03 5.31
N ASP A 62 3.96 5.71 5.32
CA ASP A 62 5.08 5.52 4.37
C ASP A 62 6.14 4.51 4.88
N LYS A 63 6.10 4.11 6.16
CA LYS A 63 6.83 2.97 6.74
C LYS A 63 5.80 2.13 7.46
N ILE A 64 5.43 0.91 7.12
CA ILE A 64 4.31 0.22 7.79
C ILE A 64 4.48 0.21 9.35
N PRO A 65 3.44 0.48 10.17
CA PRO A 65 3.58 0.37 11.63
C PRO A 65 3.71 -1.10 12.00
N SER A 66 4.56 -1.44 12.96
CA SER A 66 4.60 -2.82 13.48
C SER A 66 3.23 -3.24 14.00
N ALA A 67 2.95 -4.54 14.03
CA ALA A 67 1.71 -5.09 14.57
C ALA A 67 1.40 -4.54 15.99
N SER A 68 2.43 -4.48 16.85
CA SER A 68 2.32 -3.87 18.18
C SER A 68 1.87 -2.40 18.15
N THR A 69 2.41 -1.61 17.23
CA THR A 69 2.02 -0.21 17.05
C THR A 69 0.59 -0.06 16.53
N ILE A 70 0.10 -1.00 15.72
CA ILE A 70 -1.30 -1.02 15.26
C ILE A 70 -2.23 -1.32 16.43
N ARG A 71 -1.95 -2.36 17.22
CA ARG A 71 -2.76 -2.76 18.39
C ARG A 71 -2.88 -1.63 19.42
N ARG A 72 -1.74 -1.04 19.80
CA ARG A 72 -1.70 0.08 20.76
C ARG A 72 -2.51 1.29 20.27
N ALA A 73 -2.41 1.59 18.98
CA ALA A 73 -3.15 2.70 18.38
C ALA A 73 -4.66 2.42 18.35
N HIS A 74 -5.05 1.22 17.93
CA HIS A 74 -6.43 0.77 17.84
C HIS A 74 -7.13 0.75 19.22
N ALA A 75 -6.39 0.42 20.29
CA ALA A 75 -6.88 0.47 21.66
C ALA A 75 -7.26 1.89 22.14
N VAL A 76 -6.65 2.94 21.58
CA VAL A 76 -6.97 4.34 21.92
C VAL A 76 -8.14 4.88 21.10
N HIS A 77 -8.13 4.59 19.79
CA HIS A 77 -9.20 4.93 18.87
C HIS A 77 -9.25 3.91 17.74
N LEU A 78 -10.46 3.40 17.45
CA LEU A 78 -10.68 2.41 16.41
C LEU A 78 -10.10 2.89 15.09
N ILE A 79 -9.23 2.05 14.51
CA ILE A 79 -8.65 2.32 13.21
C ILE A 79 -9.55 1.68 12.15
N THR A 80 -10.17 2.49 11.31
CA THR A 80 -11.03 1.99 10.22
C THR A 80 -10.23 1.31 9.12
N ALA A 81 -9.07 1.87 8.76
CA ALA A 81 -8.23 1.37 7.69
C ALA A 81 -6.75 1.60 7.95
N VAL A 82 -5.93 0.68 7.44
CA VAL A 82 -4.47 0.80 7.34
C VAL A 82 -4.08 0.73 5.86
N GLN A 83 -3.36 1.75 5.40
CA GLN A 83 -2.78 1.75 4.07
C GLN A 83 -1.33 1.21 4.10
N LEU A 84 -1.01 0.25 3.23
CA LEU A 84 0.28 -0.46 3.19
C LEU A 84 0.70 -0.84 1.75
N GLU A 85 1.98 -1.11 1.54
CA GLU A 85 2.47 -1.62 0.24
C GLU A 85 2.12 -3.10 0.11
N TRP A 86 1.34 -3.47 -0.89
CA TRP A 86 1.00 -4.87 -1.12
C TRP A 86 0.73 -5.14 -2.59
N SER A 87 1.46 -6.10 -3.14
CA SER A 87 1.38 -6.50 -4.54
C SER A 87 1.99 -7.89 -4.72
N LEU A 88 1.88 -8.46 -5.90
CA LEU A 88 2.64 -9.67 -6.28
C LEU A 88 4.17 -9.53 -6.12
N TRP A 89 4.69 -8.32 -5.91
CA TRP A 89 6.12 -8.03 -5.77
C TRP A 89 6.52 -7.53 -4.38
N SER A 90 5.56 -7.23 -3.48
CA SER A 90 5.80 -6.75 -2.10
C SER A 90 4.85 -7.48 -1.17
N ARG A 91 5.39 -8.36 -0.32
CA ARG A 91 4.62 -9.31 0.49
C ARG A 91 4.98 -9.29 1.97
N ASP A 92 5.91 -8.44 2.40
CA ASP A 92 6.42 -8.35 3.78
C ASP A 92 5.31 -8.07 4.83
N VAL A 93 4.20 -7.50 4.39
CA VAL A 93 3.05 -7.19 5.25
C VAL A 93 2.27 -8.42 5.69
N GLU A 94 2.45 -9.56 5.03
CA GLU A 94 1.66 -10.77 5.27
C GLU A 94 2.05 -11.50 6.55
N ASP A 95 3.28 -11.33 7.01
CA ASP A 95 3.78 -12.02 8.21
C ASP A 95 3.10 -11.52 9.49
N GLU A 96 2.95 -10.20 9.63
CA GLU A 96 2.45 -9.60 10.87
C GLU A 96 1.27 -8.64 10.68
N ILE A 97 1.28 -7.86 9.61
CA ILE A 97 0.45 -6.66 9.49
C ILE A 97 -0.94 -6.99 8.97
N VAL A 98 -1.02 -7.77 7.89
CA VAL A 98 -2.29 -8.25 7.33
C VAL A 98 -3.05 -9.10 8.37
N PRO A 99 -2.43 -10.09 9.05
CA PRO A 99 -3.10 -10.82 10.13
C PRO A 99 -3.61 -9.90 11.26
N THR A 100 -2.79 -8.94 11.70
CA THR A 100 -3.18 -8.00 12.76
C THR A 100 -4.35 -7.11 12.33
N CYS A 101 -4.39 -6.65 11.07
CA CYS A 101 -5.52 -5.87 10.57
C CYS A 101 -6.80 -6.71 10.57
N ARG A 102 -6.74 -7.96 10.10
CA ARG A 102 -7.89 -8.87 10.06
C ARG A 102 -8.42 -9.20 11.45
N GLU A 103 -7.52 -9.51 12.39
CA GLU A 103 -7.89 -9.78 13.79
C GLU A 103 -8.65 -8.60 14.42
N LEU A 104 -8.22 -7.38 14.14
CA LEU A 104 -8.82 -6.16 14.67
C LEU A 104 -10.00 -5.62 13.83
N GLY A 105 -10.40 -6.31 12.76
CA GLY A 105 -11.45 -5.86 11.85
C GLY A 105 -11.13 -4.57 11.07
N ILE A 106 -9.84 -4.30 10.84
CA ILE A 106 -9.34 -3.10 10.15
C ILE A 106 -9.28 -3.36 8.64
N GLY A 107 -9.84 -2.44 7.83
CA GLY A 107 -9.73 -2.50 6.38
C GLY A 107 -8.30 -2.26 5.87
N ILE A 108 -7.91 -2.94 4.81
CA ILE A 108 -6.57 -2.85 4.21
C ILE A 108 -6.66 -2.06 2.91
N VAL A 109 -5.86 -0.99 2.80
CA VAL A 109 -5.74 -0.20 1.58
C VAL A 109 -4.37 -0.43 0.95
N ALA A 110 -4.31 -1.24 -0.10
CA ALA A 110 -3.08 -1.59 -0.80
C ALA A 110 -2.62 -0.48 -1.75
N TYR A 111 -1.53 0.21 -1.38
CA TYR A 111 -0.83 1.14 -2.26
C TYR A 111 0.25 0.44 -3.10
N SER A 112 0.62 1.05 -4.23
CA SER A 112 1.54 0.47 -5.22
C SER A 112 1.18 -0.98 -5.61
N PRO A 113 -0.09 -1.32 -5.88
CA PRO A 113 -0.49 -2.69 -6.20
C PRO A 113 0.14 -3.22 -7.50
N LEU A 114 0.68 -2.33 -8.33
CA LEU A 114 1.40 -2.61 -9.57
C LEU A 114 2.94 -2.61 -9.40
N GLY A 115 3.45 -2.72 -8.17
CA GLY A 115 4.89 -2.73 -7.92
C GLY A 115 5.57 -1.44 -8.40
N ARG A 116 4.95 -0.29 -8.13
CA ARG A 116 5.44 1.04 -8.57
C ARG A 116 5.61 1.18 -10.09
N GLY A 117 4.80 0.43 -10.85
CA GLY A 117 4.76 0.40 -12.31
C GLY A 117 5.46 -0.81 -12.94
N PHE A 118 6.24 -1.55 -12.15
CA PHE A 118 7.01 -2.69 -12.64
C PHE A 118 6.12 -3.81 -13.22
N LEU A 119 4.99 -4.11 -12.57
CA LEU A 119 4.05 -5.13 -13.04
C LEU A 119 3.24 -4.71 -14.27
N SER A 120 3.40 -3.48 -14.74
CA SER A 120 2.76 -2.98 -15.97
C SER A 120 3.76 -2.82 -17.12
N LEU A 121 5.00 -2.40 -16.82
CA LEU A 121 6.02 -2.04 -17.83
C LEU A 121 7.13 -3.10 -17.96
N GLY A 122 7.27 -3.97 -16.95
CA GLY A 122 8.28 -5.01 -16.91
C GLY A 122 9.71 -4.51 -16.70
N PRO A 123 10.70 -5.39 -16.93
CA PRO A 123 12.12 -5.15 -16.59
C PRO A 123 12.73 -3.92 -17.24
N LYS A 124 12.32 -3.62 -18.49
CA LYS A 124 12.76 -2.43 -19.23
C LYS A 124 12.50 -1.13 -18.48
N MET A 125 11.54 -1.12 -17.56
CA MET A 125 11.29 0.03 -16.72
C MET A 125 12.49 0.39 -15.84
N ALA A 126 13.18 -0.60 -15.27
CA ALA A 126 14.29 -0.37 -14.36
C ALA A 126 15.48 0.29 -15.06
N GLU A 127 15.68 -0.01 -16.35
CA GLU A 127 16.72 0.58 -17.21
C GLU A 127 16.41 2.03 -17.63
N ASN A 128 15.13 2.43 -17.59
CA ASN A 128 14.65 3.72 -18.10
C ASN A 128 14.15 4.67 -17.00
N LEU A 129 14.58 4.45 -15.75
CA LEU A 129 14.28 5.38 -14.66
C LEU A 129 15.05 6.69 -14.86
N ALA A 130 14.33 7.82 -14.76
CA ALA A 130 14.93 9.15 -14.87
C ALA A 130 15.97 9.37 -13.76
N GLU A 131 16.98 10.19 -14.05
CA GLU A 131 17.95 10.61 -13.03
C GLU A 131 17.21 11.26 -11.84
N GLY A 132 17.55 10.83 -10.62
CA GLY A 132 16.91 11.29 -9.39
C GLY A 132 15.59 10.58 -9.04
N ASP A 133 15.15 9.59 -9.83
CA ASP A 133 13.99 8.77 -9.47
C ASP A 133 14.27 7.93 -8.23
N PHE A 134 13.49 8.12 -7.17
CA PHE A 134 13.69 7.43 -5.89
C PHE A 134 13.65 5.89 -6.01
N ARG A 135 13.01 5.33 -7.05
CA ARG A 135 12.95 3.89 -7.29
C ARG A 135 14.33 3.29 -7.52
N GLN A 136 15.28 4.07 -8.05
CA GLN A 136 16.67 3.63 -8.23
C GLN A 136 17.33 3.20 -6.91
N ASN A 137 16.81 3.66 -5.76
CA ASN A 137 17.33 3.32 -4.43
C ASN A 137 16.56 2.18 -3.74
N LEU A 138 15.53 1.63 -4.38
CA LEU A 138 14.77 0.52 -3.81
C LEU A 138 15.49 -0.80 -4.12
N PRO A 139 15.68 -1.70 -3.13
CA PRO A 139 16.41 -2.96 -3.33
C PRO A 139 15.98 -3.73 -4.59
N ARG A 140 14.67 -3.77 -4.85
CA ARG A 140 14.05 -4.48 -5.98
C ARG A 140 14.40 -3.90 -7.37
N PHE A 141 14.91 -2.67 -7.42
CA PHE A 141 15.36 -2.02 -8.65
C PHE A 141 16.89 -1.93 -8.74
N LEU A 142 17.62 -2.43 -7.73
CA LEU A 142 19.08 -2.47 -7.76
C LEU A 142 19.57 -3.59 -8.70
N PRO A 143 20.71 -3.39 -9.40
CA PRO A 143 21.23 -4.34 -10.38
C PRO A 143 21.30 -5.80 -9.91
N GLU A 144 21.70 -6.02 -8.65
CA GLU A 144 21.82 -7.35 -8.04
C GLU A 144 20.48 -8.10 -7.92
N ASN A 145 19.35 -7.38 -7.96
CA ASN A 145 18.01 -7.92 -7.79
C ASN A 145 17.17 -7.88 -9.09
N LEU A 146 17.71 -7.32 -10.18
CA LEU A 146 16.99 -7.18 -11.44
C LEU A 146 16.67 -8.52 -12.09
N GLU A 147 17.56 -9.50 -12.01
CA GLU A 147 17.31 -10.83 -12.59
C GLU A 147 16.14 -11.54 -11.90
N ASN A 148 16.12 -11.53 -10.56
CA ASN A 148 14.98 -12.07 -9.78
C ASN A 148 13.67 -11.34 -10.12
N SER A 149 13.73 -10.03 -10.25
CA SER A 149 12.56 -9.21 -10.60
C SER A 149 12.07 -9.50 -12.02
N LYS A 150 12.99 -9.72 -12.96
CA LYS A 150 12.69 -10.12 -14.33
C LYS A 150 12.02 -11.48 -14.39
N MET A 151 12.56 -12.48 -13.71
CA MET A 151 11.95 -13.80 -13.62
C MET A 151 10.55 -13.75 -13.01
N LEU A 152 10.35 -12.92 -11.98
CA LEU A 152 9.03 -12.66 -11.40
C LEU A 152 8.06 -12.10 -12.44
N TYR A 153 8.48 -11.07 -13.18
CA TYR A 153 7.66 -10.47 -14.23
C TYR A 153 7.31 -11.46 -15.35
N GLU A 154 8.26 -12.28 -15.79
CA GLU A 154 8.07 -13.29 -16.82
C GLU A 154 7.03 -14.34 -16.38
N ARG A 155 7.08 -14.80 -15.13
CA ARG A 155 6.08 -15.73 -14.58
C ARG A 155 4.69 -15.11 -14.50
N VAL A 156 4.59 -13.88 -13.97
CA VAL A 156 3.32 -13.14 -13.95
C VAL A 156 2.78 -12.96 -15.37
N SER A 157 3.64 -12.67 -16.33
CA SER A 157 3.26 -12.49 -17.73
C SER A 157 2.75 -13.79 -18.37
N ALA A 158 3.41 -14.92 -18.11
CA ALA A 158 2.98 -16.23 -18.61
C ALA A 158 1.59 -16.60 -18.09
N ILE A 159 1.31 -16.36 -16.80
CA ILE A 159 -0.02 -16.58 -16.21
C ILE A 159 -1.03 -15.61 -16.82
N ALA A 160 -0.67 -14.33 -16.99
CA ALA A 160 -1.56 -13.34 -17.57
C ALA A 160 -2.00 -13.71 -19.00
N VAL A 161 -1.08 -14.24 -19.81
CA VAL A 161 -1.37 -14.79 -21.15
C VAL A 161 -2.37 -15.94 -21.08
N LYS A 162 -2.16 -16.93 -20.19
CA LYS A 162 -3.12 -18.04 -19.99
C LYS A 162 -4.52 -17.55 -19.59
N LYS A 163 -4.60 -16.45 -18.84
CA LYS A 163 -5.85 -15.82 -18.40
C LYS A 163 -6.45 -14.85 -19.41
N GLY A 164 -5.78 -14.59 -20.54
CA GLY A 164 -6.23 -13.64 -21.55
C GLY A 164 -6.30 -12.19 -21.04
N CYS A 165 -5.40 -11.81 -20.13
CA CYS A 165 -5.35 -10.47 -19.54
C CYS A 165 -3.93 -9.90 -19.54
N THR A 166 -3.78 -8.61 -19.20
CA THR A 166 -2.45 -8.00 -19.05
C THR A 166 -1.82 -8.34 -17.69
N PRO A 167 -0.48 -8.31 -17.56
CA PRO A 167 0.19 -8.48 -16.25
C PRO A 167 -0.33 -7.50 -15.19
N SER A 168 -0.63 -6.27 -15.60
CA SER A 168 -1.24 -5.23 -14.76
C SER A 168 -2.62 -5.64 -14.26
N GLN A 169 -3.48 -6.17 -15.14
CA GLN A 169 -4.80 -6.66 -14.76
C GLN A 169 -4.72 -7.86 -13.82
N LEU A 170 -3.83 -8.81 -14.10
CA LEU A 170 -3.60 -9.98 -13.25
C LEU A 170 -3.15 -9.54 -11.84
N ALA A 171 -2.19 -8.63 -11.74
CA ALA A 171 -1.69 -8.12 -10.47
C ALA A 171 -2.80 -7.45 -9.64
N LEU A 172 -3.63 -6.63 -10.27
CA LEU A 172 -4.76 -5.99 -9.59
C LEU A 172 -5.82 -7.01 -9.17
N ALA A 173 -6.14 -7.98 -10.03
CA ALA A 173 -7.09 -9.04 -9.74
C ALA A 173 -6.64 -9.91 -8.56
N TRP A 174 -5.32 -10.15 -8.45
CA TRP A 174 -4.73 -10.86 -7.32
C TRP A 174 -4.92 -10.09 -6.00
N VAL A 175 -4.64 -8.79 -5.96
CA VAL A 175 -4.86 -7.98 -4.73
C VAL A 175 -6.34 -8.00 -4.31
N HIS A 176 -7.26 -8.02 -5.27
CA HIS A 176 -8.69 -8.13 -4.98
C HIS A 176 -9.11 -9.51 -4.46
N HIS A 177 -8.43 -10.58 -4.88
CA HIS A 177 -8.66 -11.92 -4.33
C HIS A 177 -8.15 -12.09 -2.90
N GLN A 178 -7.35 -11.16 -2.38
CA GLN A 178 -6.84 -11.27 -1.00
C GLN A 178 -7.94 -11.17 0.06
N GLY A 179 -9.08 -10.54 -0.23
CA GLY A 179 -10.20 -10.52 0.70
C GLY A 179 -11.15 -9.35 0.50
N LYS A 180 -12.34 -9.44 1.09
CA LYS A 180 -13.37 -8.38 1.05
C LYS A 180 -12.97 -7.15 1.88
N ASP A 181 -12.03 -7.33 2.79
CA ASP A 181 -11.38 -6.33 3.63
C ASP A 181 -10.31 -5.51 2.88
N VAL A 182 -10.03 -5.82 1.61
CA VAL A 182 -8.93 -5.23 0.84
C VAL A 182 -9.43 -4.32 -0.27
N VAL A 183 -8.91 -3.08 -0.28
CA VAL A 183 -9.11 -2.10 -1.36
C VAL A 183 -7.76 -1.76 -1.98
N ARG A 184 -7.66 -1.79 -3.30
CA ARG A 184 -6.46 -1.38 -4.05
C ARG A 184 -6.63 0.04 -4.58
N ILE A 185 -5.56 0.83 -4.53
CA ILE A 185 -5.55 2.22 -5.05
C ILE A 185 -4.54 2.38 -6.20
N PRO A 186 -4.79 1.77 -7.37
CA PRO A 186 -3.92 1.94 -8.53
C PRO A 186 -3.99 3.39 -9.02
N GLY A 187 -2.84 4.07 -9.05
CA GLY A 187 -2.73 5.43 -9.56
C GLY A 187 -2.69 5.47 -11.09
N THR A 188 -3.22 6.53 -11.68
CA THR A 188 -3.09 6.81 -13.12
C THR A 188 -3.33 8.29 -13.41
N THR A 189 -2.71 8.80 -14.47
CA THR A 189 -2.97 10.12 -15.08
C THR A 189 -3.57 10.01 -16.49
N LYS A 190 -3.76 8.79 -17.01
CA LYS A 190 -4.23 8.49 -18.36
C LYS A 190 -5.52 7.67 -18.34
N ILE A 191 -6.44 7.96 -19.25
CA ILE A 191 -7.75 7.29 -19.33
C ILE A 191 -7.57 5.83 -19.73
N GLU A 192 -6.64 5.53 -20.63
CA GLU A 192 -6.36 4.19 -21.12
C GLU A 192 -5.94 3.27 -19.96
N ASN A 193 -5.08 3.78 -19.08
CA ASN A 193 -4.66 3.09 -17.86
C ASN A 193 -5.82 2.92 -16.86
N LEU A 194 -6.74 3.88 -16.76
CA LEU A 194 -7.95 3.72 -15.96
C LEU A 194 -8.81 2.57 -16.49
N GLN A 195 -9.01 2.49 -17.81
CA GLN A 195 -9.75 1.40 -18.46
C GLN A 195 -9.06 0.05 -18.21
N GLN A 196 -7.73 -0.01 -18.29
CA GLN A 196 -6.95 -1.21 -17.94
C GLN A 196 -7.18 -1.63 -16.48
N ASN A 197 -7.15 -0.68 -15.54
CA ASN A 197 -7.38 -0.94 -14.11
C ASN A 197 -8.80 -1.46 -13.84
N ILE A 198 -9.81 -0.93 -14.55
CA ILE A 198 -11.20 -1.42 -14.48
C ILE A 198 -11.31 -2.84 -15.02
N GLY A 199 -10.64 -3.13 -16.14
CA GLY A 199 -10.63 -4.47 -16.75
C GLY A 199 -10.12 -5.58 -15.83
N ALA A 200 -9.32 -5.25 -14.81
CA ALA A 200 -8.90 -6.20 -13.79
C ALA A 200 -10.06 -6.82 -12.98
N LEU A 201 -11.22 -6.16 -12.92
CA LEU A 201 -12.42 -6.70 -12.25
C LEU A 201 -13.04 -7.88 -13.01
N SER A 202 -12.76 -8.00 -14.30
CA SER A 202 -13.25 -9.09 -15.15
C SER A 202 -12.36 -10.34 -15.09
N VAL A 203 -11.15 -10.22 -14.52
CA VAL A 203 -10.21 -11.36 -14.39
C VAL A 203 -10.66 -12.26 -13.25
N LYS A 204 -11.04 -13.50 -13.59
CA LYS A 204 -11.42 -14.53 -12.61
C LYS A 204 -10.22 -15.41 -12.27
N LEU A 205 -9.74 -15.35 -11.03
CA LEU A 205 -8.70 -16.24 -10.52
C LEU A 205 -9.35 -17.42 -9.82
N THR A 206 -9.00 -18.62 -10.25
CA THR A 206 -9.37 -19.86 -9.61
C THR A 206 -8.44 -20.14 -8.43
N PRO A 207 -8.81 -21.03 -7.49
CA PRO A 207 -7.90 -21.49 -6.44
C PRO A 207 -6.58 -22.03 -7.01
N GLN A 208 -6.62 -22.70 -8.16
CA GLN A 208 -5.43 -23.22 -8.84
C GLN A 208 -4.54 -22.08 -9.38
N ASP A 209 -5.13 -21.04 -9.96
CA ASP A 209 -4.37 -19.85 -10.40
C ASP A 209 -3.66 -19.19 -9.21
N MET A 210 -4.33 -19.12 -8.05
CA MET A 210 -3.73 -18.59 -6.83
C MET A 210 -2.56 -19.45 -6.36
N VAL A 211 -2.72 -20.78 -6.31
CA VAL A 211 -1.61 -21.70 -5.96
C VAL A 211 -0.44 -21.57 -6.94
N GLU A 212 -0.71 -21.44 -8.25
CA GLU A 212 0.31 -21.22 -9.27
C GLU A 212 1.04 -19.90 -9.02
N LEU A 213 0.32 -18.80 -8.74
CA LEU A 213 0.90 -17.50 -8.40
C LEU A 213 1.75 -17.56 -7.13
N GLU A 214 1.24 -18.14 -6.04
CA GLU A 214 1.99 -18.19 -4.77
C GLU A 214 3.26 -19.03 -4.90
N SER A 215 3.15 -20.22 -5.50
CA SER A 215 4.30 -21.13 -5.68
C SER A 215 5.34 -20.55 -6.64
N SER A 216 4.87 -19.82 -7.65
CA SER A 216 5.73 -19.19 -8.65
C SER A 216 6.52 -18.00 -8.12
N LEU A 217 6.05 -17.37 -7.04
CA LEU A 217 6.59 -16.10 -6.58
C LEU A 217 7.39 -16.21 -5.28
N GLY A 218 7.12 -17.21 -4.44
CA GLY A 218 7.79 -17.39 -3.13
C GLY A 218 9.32 -17.30 -3.17
N ASN A 219 9.96 -17.76 -4.26
CA ASN A 219 11.41 -17.76 -4.40
C ASN A 219 12.03 -16.39 -4.76
N PHE A 220 11.22 -15.41 -5.17
CA PHE A 220 11.71 -14.11 -5.67
C PHE A 220 11.34 -12.92 -4.78
N LEU A 221 10.66 -13.16 -3.67
CA LEU A 221 10.11 -12.12 -2.81
C LEU A 221 11.05 -11.70 -1.67
N SER A 222 12.10 -12.48 -1.41
CA SER A 222 13.08 -12.21 -0.37
C SER A 222 14.14 -11.23 -0.87
N PHE A 223 13.93 -9.94 -0.65
CA PHE A 223 14.97 -8.93 -0.80
C PHE A 223 15.50 -8.60 0.59
N PRO A 224 16.82 -8.63 0.83
CA PRO A 224 17.35 -8.20 2.11
C PRO A 224 16.88 -6.77 2.38
N THR A 225 16.14 -6.57 3.48
CA THR A 225 15.77 -5.23 3.94
C THR A 225 17.06 -4.44 4.14
N PRO A 226 17.19 -3.22 3.59
CA PRO A 226 18.32 -2.38 3.91
C PRO A 226 18.32 -2.18 5.43
N LYS A 227 19.42 -2.61 6.07
CA LYS A 227 19.64 -2.37 7.50
C LYS A 227 19.59 -0.86 7.70
N SER A 228 18.56 -0.39 8.39
CA SER A 228 18.48 0.99 8.87
C SER A 228 19.28 1.17 10.13
#